data_AF-A0A5C1AKY2-F1
#
_entry.id   AF-A0A5C1AKY2-F1
#
_cell.length_a   1.000
_cell.length_b   1.000
_cell.length_c   1.000
_cell.angle_alpha   90.00
_cell.angle_beta   90.00
_cell.angle_gamma   90.00
#
_symmetry.space_group_name_H-M   'P 1'
#
loop_
_entity.id
_entity.type
_entity.pdbx_description
1 polymer ?
#
loop_
_entity_poly.entity_id
_entity_poly.type
_entity_poly.pdbx_seq_one_letter_code
_entity_poly.pdbx_strand_id
1 'polypeptide(L)'
;MPKQKSFGQRVLANLKKKVVQLLLATALLGGIVWGSARLLGPKTLDRVDTAGQARAKEEYKYLICNSCKLEVLYTAELDNHTCPKCQPPKVGYLMPSKTSIKSGGDGNPWRRYNVAVAIEAVLYLALIYYLLSRPVDETPTEFVLTCLHCGLSLQYKPDGFDQYAICPGCEQVIKLPDEDEAMTREDQEHVREMTILTAMELDLRKSGTIVDADAENGEPNPHDAPRG
;
A
#
# COMPACT_ATOMS: atom_id res chain seq x y z
N MET A 1 18.99 -12.60 27.96
CA MET A 1 18.04 -11.49 27.77
C MET A 1 18.07 -11.06 26.29
N PRO A 2 17.16 -11.56 25.42
CA PRO A 2 16.89 -11.00 24.12
C PRO A 2 16.37 -9.60 24.36
N LYS A 3 17.05 -8.66 23.73
CA LYS A 3 16.68 -7.26 23.72
C LYS A 3 15.23 -7.19 23.25
N GLN A 4 14.33 -6.74 24.13
CA GLN A 4 13.01 -6.24 23.75
C GLN A 4 13.24 -5.36 22.52
N LYS A 5 12.72 -5.82 21.37
CA LYS A 5 12.87 -5.07 20.13
C LYS A 5 12.20 -3.74 20.37
N SER A 6 13.01 -2.68 20.35
CA SER A 6 12.53 -1.33 20.65
C SER A 6 11.29 -1.05 19.81
N PHE A 7 10.35 -0.29 20.36
CA PHE A 7 9.12 0.10 19.68
C PHE A 7 9.38 0.52 18.21
N GLY A 8 10.50 1.22 17.98
CA GLY A 8 10.99 1.57 16.65
C GLY A 8 11.20 0.39 15.69
N GLN A 9 11.74 -0.74 16.13
CA GLN A 9 11.91 -1.94 15.30
C GLN A 9 10.59 -2.61 14.90
N ARG A 10 9.56 -2.58 15.78
CA ARG A 10 8.22 -3.07 15.44
C ARG A 10 7.54 -2.18 14.39
N VAL A 11 7.64 -0.87 14.57
CA VAL A 11 7.15 0.12 13.59
C VAL A 11 7.85 -0.06 12.25
N LEU A 12 9.17 -0.23 12.23
CA LEU A 12 9.94 -0.43 10.99
C LEU A 12 9.59 -1.74 10.27
N ALA A 13 9.31 -2.82 11.01
CA ALA A 13 8.91 -4.10 10.41
C ALA A 13 7.52 -4.00 9.75
N ASN A 14 6.58 -3.30 10.40
CA ASN A 14 5.25 -3.06 9.83
C ASN A 14 5.30 -2.09 8.64
N LEU A 15 6.14 -1.05 8.72
CA LEU A 15 6.36 -0.15 7.59
C LEU A 15 6.94 -0.90 6.39
N LYS A 16 7.93 -1.78 6.61
CA LYS A 16 8.49 -2.63 5.55
C LYS A 16 7.43 -3.54 4.93
N LYS A 17 6.57 -4.18 5.72
CA LYS A 17 5.46 -4.99 5.17
C LYS A 17 4.50 -4.16 4.32
N LYS A 18 4.09 -2.98 4.79
CA LYS A 18 3.19 -2.08 4.03
C LYS A 18 3.87 -1.55 2.76
N VAL A 19 5.16 -1.21 2.81
CA VAL A 19 5.93 -0.77 1.63
C VAL A 19 6.07 -1.90 0.62
N VAL A 20 6.36 -3.12 1.04
CA VAL A 20 6.43 -4.29 0.15
C VAL A 20 5.06 -4.56 -0.50
N GLN A 21 3.97 -4.53 0.28
CA GLN A 21 2.62 -4.67 -0.27
C GLN A 21 2.27 -3.56 -1.27
N LEU A 22 2.66 -2.32 -0.97
CA LEU A 22 2.47 -1.18 -1.87
C LEU A 22 3.23 -1.41 -3.18
N LEU A 23 4.52 -1.77 -3.12
CA LEU A 23 5.36 -2.03 -4.28
C LEU A 23 4.85 -3.20 -5.15
N LEU A 24 4.29 -4.23 -4.52
CA LEU A 24 3.72 -5.38 -5.22
C LEU A 24 2.41 -5.00 -5.94
N ALA A 25 1.57 -4.21 -5.28
CA ALA A 25 0.35 -3.66 -5.87
C ALA A 25 0.67 -2.67 -7.01
N THR A 26 1.68 -1.81 -6.83
CA THR A 26 2.10 -0.86 -7.87
C THR A 26 2.67 -1.59 -9.09
N ALA A 27 3.45 -2.66 -8.90
CA ALA A 27 4.00 -3.46 -10.00
C ALA A 27 2.92 -4.23 -10.77
N LEU A 28 1.96 -4.87 -10.08
CA LEU A 28 0.86 -5.59 -10.72
C LEU A 28 -0.04 -4.66 -11.53
N LEU A 29 -0.43 -3.52 -10.95
CA LEU A 29 -1.28 -2.55 -11.64
C LEU A 29 -0.52 -1.83 -12.76
N GLY A 30 0.75 -1.47 -12.55
CA GLY A 30 1.60 -0.89 -13.59
C GLY A 30 1.76 -1.80 -14.81
N GLY A 31 1.82 -3.12 -14.60
CA GLY A 31 1.81 -4.10 -15.69
C GLY A 31 0.51 -4.10 -16.50
N ILE A 32 -0.64 -3.91 -15.82
CA ILE A 32 -1.96 -3.81 -16.47
C ILE A 32 -2.08 -2.50 -17.27
N VAL A 33 -1.64 -1.37 -16.69
CA VAL A 33 -1.60 -0.06 -17.39
C VAL A 33 -0.75 -0.17 -18.65
N TRP A 34 0.47 -0.71 -18.52
CA TRP A 34 1.41 -0.81 -19.63
C TRP A 34 0.91 -1.78 -20.71
N GLY A 35 0.32 -2.90 -20.33
CA GLY A 35 -0.33 -3.85 -21.24
C GLY A 35 -1.50 -3.23 -21.99
N SER A 36 -2.39 -2.51 -21.28
CA SER A 36 -3.56 -1.87 -21.87
C SER A 36 -3.17 -0.70 -22.81
N ALA A 37 -2.17 0.11 -22.46
CA ALA A 37 -1.63 1.16 -23.33
C ALA A 37 -1.05 0.59 -24.63
N ARG A 38 -0.45 -0.60 -24.60
CA ARG A 38 0.06 -1.27 -25.80
C ARG A 38 -1.03 -1.92 -26.64
N LEU A 39 -2.09 -2.45 -26.02
CA LEU A 39 -3.19 -3.10 -26.73
C LEU A 39 -4.19 -2.09 -27.34
N LEU A 40 -4.46 -1.00 -26.61
CA LEU A 40 -5.45 0.02 -26.96
C LEU A 40 -4.81 1.31 -27.49
N GLY A 41 -3.48 1.37 -27.55
CA GLY A 41 -2.76 2.47 -28.17
C GLY A 41 -3.29 2.71 -29.58
N PRO A 42 -3.53 3.97 -29.98
CA PRO A 42 -4.10 4.28 -31.28
C PRO A 42 -3.21 3.68 -32.34
N LYS A 43 -3.71 2.64 -33.04
CA LYS A 43 -3.11 2.21 -34.29
C LYS A 43 -3.07 3.45 -35.16
N THR A 44 -1.87 3.92 -35.47
CA THR A 44 -1.67 5.01 -36.42
C THR A 44 -2.46 4.63 -37.66
N LEU A 45 -3.57 5.35 -37.90
CA LEU A 45 -4.34 5.19 -39.12
C LEU A 45 -3.40 5.60 -40.25
N ASP A 46 -2.70 4.60 -40.80
CA ASP A 46 -1.98 4.75 -42.05
C ASP A 46 -3.00 5.26 -43.06
N ARG A 47 -2.79 6.52 -43.44
CA ARG A 47 -3.03 7.08 -44.77
C ARG A 47 -4.36 6.63 -45.40
N VAL A 48 -5.38 7.46 -45.22
CA VAL A 48 -6.62 7.39 -46.02
C VAL A 48 -6.23 7.52 -47.48
N ASP A 49 -6.36 6.42 -48.22
CA ASP A 49 -6.19 6.37 -49.67
C ASP A 49 -7.16 7.36 -50.33
N THR A 50 -6.58 8.29 -51.09
CA THR A 50 -7.26 9.16 -52.05
C THR A 50 -7.75 8.34 -53.26
N ALA A 51 -8.67 7.40 -53.04
CA ALA A 51 -9.26 6.59 -54.11
C ALA A 51 -10.74 6.31 -53.83
N GLY A 52 -11.62 7.24 -54.21
CA GLY A 52 -13.06 7.03 -54.07
C GLY A 52 -13.95 8.23 -54.41
N GLN A 53 -13.55 9.07 -55.36
CA GLN A 53 -14.22 10.33 -55.70
C GLN A 53 -15.49 10.18 -56.57
N ALA A 54 -16.20 9.05 -56.52
CA ALA A 54 -17.29 8.78 -57.48
C ALA A 54 -18.63 8.28 -56.93
N ARG A 55 -18.79 7.98 -55.63
CA ARG A 55 -20.08 7.47 -55.12
C ARG A 55 -20.37 7.93 -53.69
N ALA A 56 -21.08 9.05 -53.55
CA ALA A 56 -22.13 9.26 -52.55
C ALA A 56 -22.54 10.75 -52.53
N LYS A 57 -23.44 11.15 -53.43
CA LYS A 57 -24.12 12.46 -53.31
C LYS A 57 -25.09 12.52 -52.11
N GLU A 58 -25.24 11.43 -51.34
CA GLU A 58 -26.17 11.32 -50.22
C GLU A 58 -25.51 11.16 -48.83
N GLU A 59 -24.18 11.12 -48.71
CA GLU A 59 -23.51 10.85 -47.41
C GLU A 59 -22.86 12.06 -46.73
N TYR A 60 -22.82 13.24 -47.38
CA TYR A 60 -22.21 14.43 -46.79
C TYR A 60 -23.24 15.22 -45.98
N LYS A 61 -22.94 15.44 -44.70
CA LYS A 61 -23.82 16.19 -43.77
C LYS A 61 -23.37 17.63 -43.58
N TYR A 62 -22.08 17.91 -43.80
CA TYR A 62 -21.47 19.20 -43.49
C TYR A 62 -20.56 19.68 -44.62
N LEU A 63 -20.37 20.98 -44.71
CA LEU A 63 -19.36 21.67 -45.51
C LEU A 63 -18.37 22.32 -44.55
N ILE A 64 -17.08 22.07 -44.75
CA ILE A 64 -16.00 22.53 -43.88
C ILE A 64 -15.03 23.41 -44.67
N CYS A 65 -14.78 24.63 -44.19
CA CYS A 65 -13.74 25.47 -44.77
C CYS A 65 -12.34 24.90 -44.47
N ASN A 66 -11.54 24.67 -45.51
CA ASN A 66 -10.17 24.18 -45.37
C ASN A 66 -9.26 25.10 -44.52
N SER A 67 -9.48 26.42 -44.56
CA SER A 67 -8.65 27.45 -43.94
C SER A 67 -9.12 27.83 -42.53
N CYS A 68 -10.34 28.37 -42.38
CA CYS A 68 -10.85 28.85 -41.08
C CYS A 68 -11.65 27.82 -40.27
N LYS A 69 -11.83 26.60 -40.79
CA LYS A 69 -12.62 25.53 -40.15
C LYS A 69 -14.08 25.92 -39.84
N LEU A 70 -14.64 26.87 -40.60
CA LEU A 70 -16.07 27.16 -40.56
C LEU A 70 -16.84 25.93 -41.04
N GLU A 71 -17.83 25.53 -40.26
CA GLU A 71 -18.72 24.42 -40.57
C GLU A 71 -20.12 24.95 -40.89
N VAL A 72 -20.67 24.50 -42.02
CA VAL A 72 -22.02 24.82 -42.50
C VAL A 72 -22.71 23.50 -42.85
N LEU A 73 -24.04 23.44 -42.82
CA LEU A 73 -24.78 22.26 -43.28
C LEU A 73 -24.56 22.05 -44.78
N TYR A 74 -24.53 20.78 -45.21
CA TYR A 74 -24.34 20.46 -46.63
C TYR A 74 -25.51 20.96 -47.47
N THR A 75 -25.18 21.76 -48.48
CA THR A 75 -26.08 22.23 -49.53
C THR A 75 -25.30 22.15 -50.84
N ALA A 76 -25.85 21.46 -51.84
CA ALA A 76 -25.16 21.20 -53.10
C ALA A 76 -24.71 22.48 -53.83
N GLU A 77 -25.41 23.59 -53.62
CA GLU A 77 -25.09 24.91 -54.19
C GLU A 77 -23.83 25.55 -53.60
N LEU A 78 -23.40 25.15 -52.41
CA LEU A 78 -22.23 25.71 -51.71
C LEU A 78 -21.01 24.79 -51.77
N ASP A 79 -21.12 23.65 -52.47
CA ASP A 79 -20.02 22.70 -52.64
C ASP A 79 -18.90 23.33 -53.48
N ASN A 80 -17.67 23.33 -52.96
CA ASN A 80 -16.49 23.99 -53.53
C ASN A 80 -16.57 25.53 -53.66
N HIS A 81 -17.55 26.18 -53.03
CA HIS A 81 -17.60 27.64 -53.00
C HIS A 81 -16.58 28.25 -52.03
N THR A 82 -16.19 29.50 -52.29
CA THR A 82 -15.31 30.28 -51.42
C THR A 82 -15.97 30.55 -50.08
N CYS A 83 -15.21 30.37 -49.02
CA CYS A 83 -15.68 30.61 -47.67
C CYS A 83 -15.90 32.12 -47.45
N PRO A 84 -17.08 32.56 -47.01
CA PRO A 84 -17.38 33.99 -46.82
C PRO A 84 -16.56 34.63 -45.68
N LYS A 85 -16.01 33.81 -44.77
CA LYS A 85 -15.21 34.28 -43.63
C LYS A 85 -13.73 34.45 -43.97
N CYS A 86 -13.26 33.80 -45.02
CA CYS A 86 -11.85 33.86 -45.44
C CYS A 86 -11.67 35.01 -46.44
N GLN A 87 -11.07 36.12 -45.98
CA GLN A 87 -10.69 37.21 -46.86
C GLN A 87 -9.28 36.99 -47.45
N PRO A 88 -8.97 37.59 -48.61
CA PRO A 88 -7.62 37.60 -49.17
C PRO A 88 -6.61 38.13 -48.13
N PRO A 89 -5.38 37.57 -48.05
CA PRO A 89 -4.71 36.73 -49.06
C PRO A 89 -4.99 35.22 -48.94
N LYS A 90 -5.63 34.76 -47.85
CA LYS A 90 -5.88 33.33 -47.62
C LYS A 90 -7.33 32.98 -47.96
N VAL A 91 -7.61 32.74 -49.23
CA VAL A 91 -8.91 32.23 -49.67
C VAL A 91 -9.08 30.78 -49.20
N GLY A 92 -10.20 30.50 -48.54
CA GLY A 92 -10.60 29.16 -48.14
C GLY A 92 -11.76 28.67 -48.99
N TYR A 93 -11.87 27.35 -49.14
CA TYR A 93 -12.96 26.71 -49.88
C TYR A 93 -13.73 25.78 -48.95
N LEU A 94 -15.05 25.70 -49.15
CA LEU A 94 -15.94 24.78 -48.45
C LEU A 94 -15.83 23.40 -49.10
N MET A 95 -15.42 22.41 -48.32
CA MET A 95 -15.28 21.02 -48.75
C MET A 95 -16.32 20.14 -48.05
N PRO A 96 -16.95 19.18 -48.75
CA PRO A 96 -17.94 18.30 -48.17
C PRO A 96 -17.29 17.33 -47.18
N SER A 97 -17.93 17.16 -46.03
CA SER A 97 -17.52 16.27 -44.96
C SER A 97 -18.71 15.49 -44.42
N LYS A 98 -18.45 14.24 -44.03
CA LYS A 98 -19.46 13.40 -43.36
C LYS A 98 -19.59 13.75 -41.87
N THR A 99 -18.54 14.32 -41.30
CA THR A 99 -18.37 14.54 -39.86
C THR A 99 -18.32 16.03 -39.54
N SER A 100 -18.92 16.39 -38.39
CA SER A 100 -18.96 17.76 -37.88
C SER A 100 -17.67 18.06 -37.13
N ILE A 101 -17.14 19.28 -37.29
CA ILE A 101 -16.03 19.80 -36.47
C ILE A 101 -16.55 20.12 -35.06
N LYS A 102 -17.74 20.73 -34.98
CA LYS A 102 -18.36 21.14 -33.72
C LYS A 102 -18.80 19.98 -32.85
N SER A 103 -19.15 18.83 -33.43
CA SER A 103 -19.51 17.66 -32.64
C SER A 103 -18.32 17.09 -31.85
N GLY A 104 -17.09 17.57 -32.07
CA GLY A 104 -15.89 16.96 -31.51
C GLY A 104 -15.83 15.45 -31.83
N GLY A 105 -16.57 15.05 -32.88
CA GLY A 105 -16.95 13.68 -33.18
C GLY A 105 -15.90 12.95 -34.00
N ASP A 106 -14.98 13.69 -34.62
CA ASP A 106 -13.74 13.10 -35.12
C ASP A 106 -12.82 12.93 -33.94
N GLY A 107 -13.02 11.77 -33.32
CA GLY A 107 -12.50 11.38 -32.03
C GLY A 107 -11.02 11.66 -31.96
N ASN A 108 -10.67 12.72 -31.23
CA ASN A 108 -9.34 12.82 -30.67
C ASN A 108 -9.10 11.50 -29.89
N PRO A 109 -8.28 10.57 -30.40
CA PRO A 109 -8.13 9.25 -29.79
C PRO A 109 -7.62 9.38 -28.35
N TRP A 110 -6.91 10.48 -28.09
CA TRP A 110 -6.42 10.86 -26.77
C TRP A 110 -7.53 11.15 -25.77
N ARG A 111 -8.75 11.53 -26.19
CA ARG A 111 -9.86 11.77 -25.24
C ARG A 111 -10.26 10.47 -24.53
N ARG A 112 -10.43 9.38 -25.28
CA ARG A 112 -10.78 8.07 -24.70
C ARG A 112 -9.65 7.52 -23.85
N TYR A 113 -8.42 7.67 -24.33
CA TYR A 113 -7.22 7.32 -23.58
C TYR A 113 -7.13 8.10 -22.25
N ASN A 114 -7.26 9.42 -22.28
CA ASN A 114 -7.21 10.26 -21.08
C ASN A 114 -8.31 9.92 -20.07
N VAL A 115 -9.51 9.59 -20.55
CA VAL A 115 -10.61 9.12 -19.67
C VAL A 115 -10.26 7.79 -19.00
N ALA A 116 -9.70 6.83 -19.76
CA ALA A 116 -9.28 5.55 -19.19
C ALA A 116 -8.16 5.72 -18.14
N VAL A 117 -7.14 6.52 -18.46
CA VAL A 117 -6.03 6.83 -17.53
C VAL A 117 -6.54 7.55 -16.28
N ALA A 118 -7.48 8.48 -16.42
CA ALA A 118 -8.06 9.18 -15.27
C ALA A 118 -8.84 8.24 -14.34
N ILE A 119 -9.64 7.32 -14.88
CA ILE A 119 -10.35 6.31 -14.10
C ILE A 119 -9.36 5.42 -13.34
N GLU A 120 -8.30 4.98 -14.02
CA GLU A 120 -7.25 4.16 -13.42
C GLU A 120 -6.52 4.88 -12.29
N ALA A 121 -6.18 6.16 -12.47
CA ALA A 121 -5.55 6.98 -11.43
C ALA A 121 -6.45 7.13 -10.19
N VAL A 122 -7.77 7.30 -10.37
CA VAL A 122 -8.73 7.39 -9.27
C VAL A 122 -8.83 6.06 -8.51
N LEU A 123 -8.89 4.92 -9.22
CA LEU A 123 -8.89 3.60 -8.59
C LEU A 123 -7.61 3.34 -7.80
N TYR A 124 -6.47 3.82 -8.31
CA TYR A 124 -5.18 3.70 -7.65
C TYR A 124 -5.12 4.49 -6.34
N LEU A 125 -5.56 5.75 -6.38
CA LEU A 125 -5.67 6.60 -5.19
C LEU A 125 -6.64 6.01 -4.16
N ALA A 126 -7.77 5.46 -4.61
CA ALA A 126 -8.73 4.79 -3.74
C ALA A 126 -8.14 3.55 -3.05
N LEU A 127 -7.36 2.74 -3.77
CA LEU A 127 -6.69 1.56 -3.21
C LEU A 127 -5.63 1.96 -2.17
N ILE A 128 -4.80 2.97 -2.47
CA ILE A 128 -3.81 3.50 -1.52
C ILE A 128 -4.52 4.02 -0.27
N TYR A 129 -5.57 4.82 -0.45
CA TYR A 129 -6.37 5.32 0.65
C TYR A 129 -6.96 4.19 1.49
N TYR A 130 -7.50 3.14 0.86
CA TYR A 130 -8.02 1.96 1.56
C TYR A 130 -6.95 1.23 2.40
N LEU A 131 -5.75 1.02 1.84
CA LEU A 131 -4.65 0.37 2.57
C LEU A 131 -4.09 1.21 3.72
N LEU A 132 -4.14 2.54 3.59
CA LEU A 132 -3.71 3.48 4.63
C LEU A 132 -4.77 3.68 5.71
N SER A 133 -6.05 3.74 5.33
CA SER A 133 -7.18 3.93 6.25
C SER A 133 -7.55 2.68 7.02
N ARG A 134 -7.11 1.49 6.57
CA ARG A 134 -7.29 0.27 7.34
C ARG A 134 -6.57 0.43 8.68
N PRO A 135 -7.30 0.42 9.82
CA PRO A 135 -6.65 0.46 11.12
C PRO A 135 -5.64 -0.68 11.14
N VAL A 136 -4.43 -0.40 11.60
CA VAL A 136 -3.54 -1.48 12.00
C VAL A 136 -4.38 -2.20 13.05
N ASP A 137 -4.76 -3.45 12.79
CA ASP A 137 -5.35 -4.28 13.84
C ASP A 137 -4.33 -4.20 14.97
N GLU A 138 -4.65 -3.38 15.98
CA GLU A 138 -4.00 -3.43 17.27
C GLU A 138 -4.34 -4.84 17.71
N THR A 139 -3.45 -5.78 17.41
CA THR A 139 -3.50 -7.11 17.99
C THR A 139 -3.73 -6.84 19.46
N PRO A 140 -4.91 -7.17 20.03
CA PRO A 140 -5.16 -6.88 21.42
C PRO A 140 -3.97 -7.51 22.14
N THR A 141 -3.21 -6.69 22.84
CA THR A 141 -2.07 -7.19 23.63
C THR A 141 -2.72 -8.07 24.68
N GLU A 142 -2.83 -9.36 24.37
CA GLU A 142 -3.37 -10.35 25.28
C GLU A 142 -2.32 -10.52 26.36
N PHE A 143 -2.61 -9.96 27.53
CA PHE A 143 -1.79 -10.12 28.70
C PHE A 143 -2.08 -11.47 29.31
N VAL A 144 -1.06 -12.06 29.92
CA VAL A 144 -1.11 -13.42 30.44
C VAL A 144 -0.78 -13.42 31.92
N LEU A 145 -1.65 -14.04 32.71
CA LEU A 145 -1.45 -14.27 34.14
C LEU A 145 -1.52 -15.77 34.41
N THR A 146 -0.58 -16.29 35.20
CA THR A 146 -0.66 -17.69 35.65
C THR A 146 -1.31 -17.74 37.03
N CYS A 147 -2.37 -18.52 37.16
CA CYS A 147 -3.02 -18.72 38.45
C CYS A 147 -2.06 -19.41 39.43
N LEU A 148 -1.85 -18.83 40.61
CA LEU A 148 -0.97 -19.36 41.65
C LEU A 148 -1.50 -20.66 42.30
N HIS A 149 -2.82 -20.92 42.18
CA HIS A 149 -3.45 -22.10 42.79
C HIS A 149 -3.42 -23.33 41.88
N CYS A 150 -3.86 -23.19 40.63
CA CYS A 150 -3.96 -24.33 39.70
C CYS A 150 -2.92 -24.30 38.57
N GLY A 151 -2.11 -23.24 38.45
CA GLY A 151 -1.12 -23.09 37.39
C GLY A 151 -1.71 -22.81 36.00
N LEU A 152 -3.04 -22.64 35.88
CA LEU A 152 -3.68 -22.34 34.61
C LEU A 152 -3.29 -20.94 34.13
N SER A 153 -2.88 -20.85 32.86
CA SER A 153 -2.58 -19.59 32.20
C SER A 153 -3.86 -18.93 31.69
N LEU A 154 -4.07 -17.67 32.06
CA LEU A 154 -5.27 -16.89 31.78
C LEU A 154 -4.89 -15.71 30.91
N GLN A 155 -5.69 -15.50 29.86
CA GLN A 155 -5.55 -14.36 28.97
C GLN A 155 -6.58 -13.30 29.33
N TYR A 156 -6.15 -12.04 29.38
CA TYR A 156 -7.03 -10.92 29.66
C TYR A 156 -6.68 -9.70 28.81
N LYS A 157 -7.66 -8.79 28.70
CA LYS A 157 -7.56 -7.56 27.90
C LYS A 157 -7.02 -6.40 28.75
N PRO A 158 -6.49 -5.33 28.13
CA PRO A 158 -6.04 -4.13 28.84
C PRO A 158 -7.12 -3.53 29.76
N ASP A 159 -8.39 -3.60 29.36
CA ASP A 159 -9.52 -3.09 30.16
C ASP A 159 -9.68 -3.79 31.53
N GLY A 160 -9.00 -4.92 31.73
CA GLY A 160 -9.06 -5.74 32.95
C GLY A 160 -7.96 -5.45 33.98
N PHE A 161 -7.07 -4.48 33.77
CA PHE A 161 -6.04 -4.15 34.76
C PHE A 161 -6.63 -3.78 36.13
N ASP A 162 -5.94 -4.18 37.21
CA ASP A 162 -6.34 -3.97 38.60
C ASP A 162 -7.71 -4.58 39.01
N GLN A 163 -8.36 -5.34 38.11
CA GLN A 163 -9.66 -5.96 38.38
C GLN A 163 -9.51 -7.34 39.01
N TYR A 164 -10.52 -7.73 39.79
CA TYR A 164 -10.63 -9.08 40.30
C TYR A 164 -11.33 -9.98 39.28
N ALA A 165 -10.70 -11.11 38.97
CA ALA A 165 -11.25 -12.14 38.09
C ALA A 165 -11.37 -13.47 38.83
N ILE A 166 -12.25 -14.34 38.36
CA ILE A 166 -12.38 -15.70 38.90
C ILE A 166 -11.62 -16.65 37.97
N CYS A 167 -10.73 -17.47 38.54
CA CYS A 167 -10.01 -18.48 37.76
C CYS A 167 -10.99 -19.58 37.30
N PRO A 168 -11.14 -19.86 36.00
CA PRO A 168 -12.03 -20.91 35.50
C PRO A 168 -11.59 -22.33 35.88
N GLY A 169 -10.34 -22.53 36.30
CA GLY A 169 -9.82 -23.84 36.68
C GLY A 169 -10.05 -24.22 38.15
N CYS A 170 -9.96 -23.25 39.06
CA CYS A 170 -10.06 -23.52 40.51
C CYS A 170 -11.06 -22.62 41.25
N GLU A 171 -11.77 -21.76 40.51
CA GLU A 171 -12.79 -20.82 40.99
C GLU A 171 -12.31 -19.84 42.07
N GLN A 172 -11.00 -19.74 42.29
CA GLN A 172 -10.40 -18.76 43.19
C GLN A 172 -10.43 -17.36 42.58
N VAL A 173 -10.70 -16.37 43.43
CA VAL A 173 -10.63 -14.96 43.06
C VAL A 173 -9.16 -14.54 43.00
N ILE A 174 -8.75 -14.02 41.86
CA ILE A 174 -7.39 -13.52 41.60
C ILE A 174 -7.46 -12.05 41.24
N LYS A 175 -6.45 -11.28 41.68
CA LYS A 175 -6.28 -9.90 41.27
C LYS A 175 -5.46 -9.88 39.97
N LEU A 176 -5.97 -9.26 38.92
CA LEU A 176 -5.21 -9.02 37.70
C LEU A 176 -4.15 -7.93 37.99
N PRO A 177 -2.93 -8.08 37.46
CA PRO A 177 -1.85 -7.14 37.72
C PRO A 177 -2.14 -5.78 37.06
N ASP A 178 -1.45 -4.76 37.54
CA ASP A 178 -1.49 -3.41 36.96
C ASP A 178 -0.72 -3.36 35.64
N GLU A 179 -0.89 -2.28 34.87
CA GLU A 179 -0.27 -2.12 33.53
C GLU A 179 1.25 -2.31 33.57
N ASP A 180 1.92 -1.84 34.62
CA ASP A 180 3.38 -1.93 34.78
C ASP A 180 3.88 -3.34 35.12
N GLU A 181 3.02 -4.18 35.70
CA GLU A 181 3.32 -5.56 36.10
C GLU A 181 2.81 -6.60 35.10
N ALA A 182 1.96 -6.18 34.17
CA ALA A 182 1.33 -7.05 33.20
C ALA A 182 2.36 -7.60 32.20
N MET A 183 2.44 -8.93 32.13
CA MET A 183 3.30 -9.61 31.17
C MET A 183 2.51 -10.01 29.93
N THR A 184 3.09 -9.77 28.75
CA THR A 184 2.56 -10.37 27.52
C THR A 184 2.96 -11.84 27.44
N ARG A 185 2.29 -12.61 26.58
CA ARG A 185 2.66 -14.00 26.32
C ARG A 185 4.12 -14.14 25.88
N GLU A 186 4.59 -13.22 25.04
CA GLU A 186 5.98 -13.19 24.57
C GLU A 186 6.95 -12.97 25.74
N ASP A 187 6.63 -12.05 26.65
CA ASP A 187 7.46 -11.80 27.84
C ASP A 187 7.48 -13.03 28.76
N GLN A 188 6.35 -13.71 28.93
CA GLN A 188 6.28 -14.92 29.77
C GLN A 188 7.09 -16.09 29.18
N GLU A 189 6.98 -16.34 27.88
CA GLU A 189 7.81 -17.33 27.18
C GLU A 189 9.29 -16.96 27.33
N HIS A 190 9.61 -15.69 27.22
CA HIS A 190 10.96 -15.21 27.37
C HIS A 190 11.55 -15.43 28.78
N VAL A 191 10.77 -15.13 29.84
CA VAL A 191 11.17 -15.39 31.23
C VAL A 191 11.39 -16.89 31.44
N ARG A 192 10.54 -17.75 30.88
CA ARG A 192 10.73 -19.22 30.97
C ARG A 192 12.03 -19.67 30.32
N GLU A 193 12.33 -19.19 29.11
CA GLU A 193 13.59 -19.50 28.43
C GLU A 193 14.81 -19.07 29.26
N MET A 194 14.80 -17.86 29.82
CA MET A 194 15.87 -17.38 30.70
C MET A 194 16.03 -18.27 31.92
N THR A 195 14.92 -18.64 32.55
CA THR A 195 14.94 -19.48 33.75
C THR A 195 15.56 -20.84 33.46
N ILE A 196 15.21 -21.45 32.32
CA ILE A 196 15.80 -22.72 31.87
C ILE A 196 17.30 -22.57 31.62
N LEU A 197 17.72 -21.54 30.88
CA LEU A 197 19.14 -21.29 30.60
C LEU A 197 19.95 -21.11 31.89
N THR A 198 19.44 -20.33 32.85
CA THR A 198 20.10 -20.14 34.14
C THR A 198 20.18 -21.42 34.97
N ALA A 199 19.15 -22.27 34.91
CA ALA A 199 19.18 -23.56 35.58
C ALA A 199 20.23 -24.50 34.96
N MET A 200 20.31 -24.56 33.64
CA MET A 200 21.33 -25.34 32.92
C MET A 200 22.75 -24.84 33.20
N GLU A 201 22.96 -23.52 33.24
CA GLU A 201 24.25 -22.94 33.60
C GLU A 201 24.68 -23.31 35.02
N LEU A 202 23.76 -23.27 35.97
CA LEU A 202 24.02 -23.62 37.36
C LEU A 202 24.36 -25.11 37.52
N ASP A 203 23.72 -25.99 36.76
CA ASP A 203 24.05 -27.42 36.73
C ASP A 203 25.42 -27.68 36.08
N LEU A 204 25.77 -26.98 34.99
CA LEU A 204 27.09 -27.07 34.36
C LEU A 204 28.23 -26.57 35.27
N ARG A 205 27.95 -25.57 36.09
CA ARG A 205 28.89 -25.06 37.09
C ARG A 205 29.07 -26.08 38.22
N LYS A 206 27.99 -26.71 38.69
CA LYS A 206 28.05 -27.79 39.68
C LYS A 206 28.77 -29.04 39.17
N SER A 207 28.67 -29.36 37.89
CA SER A 207 29.40 -30.49 37.29
C SER A 207 30.87 -30.19 37.03
N GLY A 208 31.36 -28.98 37.33
CA GLY A 208 32.76 -28.58 37.12
C GLY A 208 33.15 -28.45 35.66
N THR A 209 32.17 -28.33 34.75
CA THR A 209 32.41 -28.26 33.31
C THR A 209 32.75 -26.83 32.87
N ILE A 210 32.26 -25.84 33.62
CA ILE A 210 32.60 -24.43 33.46
C ILE A 210 33.53 -24.06 34.62
N VAL A 211 34.77 -23.71 34.30
CA VAL A 211 35.73 -23.18 35.28
C VAL A 211 35.39 -21.70 35.48
N ASP A 212 35.20 -21.29 36.74
CA ASP A 212 34.89 -19.91 37.09
C ASP A 212 36.02 -18.98 36.61
N ALA A 213 35.77 -18.24 35.53
CA ALA A 213 36.71 -17.25 35.00
C ALA A 213 37.03 -16.14 36.02
N ASP A 214 36.18 -15.97 37.04
CA ASP A 214 36.32 -14.95 38.08
C ASP A 214 37.29 -15.36 39.20
N ALA A 215 37.75 -16.62 39.24
CA ALA A 215 38.66 -17.10 40.28
C ALA A 215 40.12 -16.62 40.10
N GLU A 216 40.50 -16.13 38.92
CA GLU A 216 41.88 -15.68 38.64
C GLU A 216 42.13 -14.18 38.92
N ASN A 217 41.09 -13.36 39.16
CA ASN A 217 41.23 -11.93 39.48
C ASN A 217 40.88 -11.63 40.95
N GLY A 218 41.30 -12.50 41.87
CA GLY A 218 41.29 -12.19 43.30
C GLY A 218 42.27 -11.06 43.62
N GLU A 219 41.86 -9.80 43.43
CA GLU A 219 42.54 -8.68 44.07
C GLU A 219 42.53 -8.92 45.59
N PRO A 220 43.71 -8.92 46.24
CA PRO A 220 43.79 -9.17 47.67
C PRO A 220 42.97 -8.12 48.42
N ASN A 221 42.06 -8.60 49.28
CA ASN A 221 41.22 -7.74 50.11
C ASN A 221 42.15 -6.84 50.97
N PRO A 222 42.12 -5.51 50.81
CA PRO A 222 43.08 -4.61 51.47
C PRO A 222 42.95 -4.57 53.00
N HIS A 223 41.98 -5.29 53.58
CA HIS A 223 41.78 -5.40 55.02
C HIS A 223 42.59 -6.51 55.70
N ASP A 224 43.30 -7.37 54.98
CA ASP A 224 44.15 -8.42 55.56
C ASP A 224 45.59 -7.96 55.86
N ALA A 225 45.81 -6.64 56.06
CA ALA A 225 47.09 -6.14 56.51
C ALA A 225 47.32 -6.49 58.00
N PRO A 226 48.40 -7.19 58.38
CA PRO A 226 48.68 -7.50 59.78
C PRO A 226 48.93 -6.19 60.55
N ARG A 227 48.16 -5.99 61.63
CA ARG A 227 48.45 -4.94 62.62
C ARG A 227 49.64 -5.41 63.47
N GLY A 228 50.81 -4.83 63.22
CA GLY A 228 51.96 -4.85 64.13
C GLY A 228 51.81 -3.82 65.24
#